data_AF-A0A526XYM4-F1
#
_entry.id   AF-A0A526XYM4-F1
#
_cell.length_a   1.000
_cell.length_b   1.000
_cell.length_c   1.000
_cell.angle_alpha   90.00
_cell.angle_beta   90.00
_cell.angle_gamma   90.00
#
_symmetry.space_group_name_H-M   'P 1'
#
loop_
_entity.id
_entity.type
_entity.pdbx_description
1 polymer ?
#
loop_
_entity_poly.entity_id
_entity_poly.type
_entity_poly.pdbx_seq_one_letter_code
_entity_poly.pdbx_strand_id
1 'polypeptide(L)'
;FVGELLVLSGAFAANLAVGAAAVLGALLGAAYLLGMYRKVALGPASIGVRFKIRDVNARELVTILPLAVFVLWAGLYPKPFLNIIGPSVRHLLTQVHSNGGGQ
;
A
#
# COMPACT_ATOMS: atom_id res chain seq x y z
N PHE A 1 1.05 -0.54 -4.08
CA PHE A 1 1.05 -1.03 -5.49
C PHE A 1 -0.08 -0.44 -6.35
N VAL A 2 -1.23 -1.06 -6.63
CA VAL A 2 -2.22 -0.49 -7.60
C VAL A 2 -2.70 0.91 -7.17
N GLY A 3 -3.12 1.06 -5.91
CA GLY A 3 -3.54 2.37 -5.39
C GLY A 3 -2.41 3.42 -5.43
N GLU A 4 -1.18 2.99 -5.22
CA GLU A 4 0.00 3.85 -5.25
C GLU A 4 0.33 4.32 -6.67
N LEU A 5 0.16 3.46 -7.68
CA LEU A 5 0.28 3.86 -9.09
C LEU A 5 -0.80 4.88 -9.48
N LEU A 6 -2.03 4.71 -9.00
CA LEU A 6 -3.11 5.68 -9.20
C LEU A 6 -2.78 7.03 -8.54
N VAL A 7 -2.26 7.01 -7.31
CA VAL A 7 -1.82 8.21 -6.60
C VAL A 7 -0.67 8.89 -7.35
N LEU A 8 0.33 8.15 -7.82
CA LEU A 8 1.43 8.71 -8.61
C LEU A 8 0.92 9.33 -9.92
N SER A 9 0.04 8.64 -10.65
CA SER A 9 -0.57 9.16 -11.87
C SER A 9 -1.33 10.46 -11.61
N GLY A 10 -2.11 10.55 -10.53
CA GLY A 10 -2.81 11.77 -10.14
C GLY A 10 -1.85 12.88 -9.72
N ALA A 11 -0.80 12.57 -8.96
CA ALA A 11 0.19 13.53 -8.51
C ALA A 11 0.96 14.14 -9.69
N PHE A 12 1.41 13.32 -10.64
CA PHE A 12 2.07 13.82 -11.85
C PHE A 12 1.14 14.65 -12.74
N ALA A 13 -0.14 14.26 -12.84
CA ALA A 13 -1.14 15.05 -13.58
C ALA A 13 -1.40 16.42 -12.93
N ALA A 14 -1.31 16.52 -11.61
CA ALA A 14 -1.52 17.77 -10.87
C ALA A 14 -0.27 18.66 -10.84
N ASN A 15 0.90 18.09 -10.54
CA ASN A 15 2.16 18.84 -10.46
C ASN A 15 3.39 17.91 -10.55
N LEU A 16 4.32 18.23 -11.45
CA LEU A 16 5.53 17.43 -11.69
C LEU A 16 6.43 17.30 -10.43
N ALA A 17 6.60 18.37 -9.66
CA ALA A 17 7.45 18.35 -8.46
C ALA A 17 6.85 17.50 -7.34
N VAL A 18 5.52 17.57 -7.17
CA VAL A 18 4.80 16.70 -6.20
C VAL A 18 4.88 15.24 -6.63
N GLY A 19 4.71 14.94 -7.92
CA GLY A 19 4.90 13.61 -8.46
C GLY A 19 6.31 13.06 -8.20
N ALA A 20 7.35 13.88 -8.44
CA ALA A 20 8.74 13.50 -8.16
C ALA A 20 8.98 13.21 -6.67
N ALA A 21 8.45 14.04 -5.77
CA ALA A 21 8.53 13.82 -4.33
C ALA A 21 7.82 12.52 -3.90
N ALA A 22 6.66 12.22 -4.50
CA ALA A 22 5.92 10.99 -4.21
C ALA A 22 6.70 9.72 -4.63
N VAL A 23 7.39 9.74 -5.77
CA VAL A 23 8.27 8.64 -6.21
C VAL A 23 9.42 8.43 -5.24
N LEU A 24 10.07 9.51 -4.76
CA LEU A 24 11.13 9.42 -3.77
C LEU A 24 10.62 8.77 -2.46
N GLY A 25 9.43 9.17 -2.00
CA GLY A 25 8.80 8.56 -0.82
C GLY A 25 8.56 7.05 -0.98
N ALA A 26 8.02 6.64 -2.14
CA ALA A 26 7.82 5.23 -2.47
C ALA A 26 9.13 4.44 -2.49
N LEU A 27 10.18 4.98 -3.09
CA LEU A 27 11.51 4.37 -3.13
C LEU A 27 12.12 4.19 -1.74
N LEU A 28 12.04 5.23 -0.89
CA LEU A 28 12.53 5.14 0.48
C LEU A 28 11.76 4.09 1.29
N GLY A 29 10.44 4.02 1.12
CA GLY A 29 9.60 2.98 1.73
C GLY A 29 10.03 1.57 1.32
N ALA A 30 10.25 1.35 0.02
CA ALA A 30 10.72 0.07 -0.50
C ALA A 30 12.12 -0.30 0.04
N ALA A 31 13.06 0.66 0.03
CA ALA A 31 14.40 0.45 0.57
C ALA A 31 14.39 0.10 2.05
N TYR A 32 13.54 0.78 2.84
CA TYR A 32 13.35 0.49 4.26
C TYR A 32 12.78 -0.91 4.48
N LEU A 33 11.68 -1.26 3.81
CA LEU A 33 11.03 -2.56 4.00
C LEU A 33 11.94 -3.71 3.57
N LEU A 34 12.67 -3.57 2.46
CA LEU A 34 13.62 -4.58 2.00
C LEU A 34 14.80 -4.72 2.97
N GLY A 35 15.33 -3.59 3.46
CA GLY A 35 16.38 -3.58 4.47
C GLY A 35 15.94 -4.22 5.79
N MET A 36 14.70 -3.95 6.23
CA MET A 36 14.10 -4.56 7.42
C MET A 36 13.91 -6.06 7.22
N TYR A 37 13.31 -6.49 6.11
CA TYR A 37 13.10 -7.91 5.80
C TYR A 37 14.41 -8.68 5.78
N ARG A 38 15.46 -8.12 5.15
CA ARG A 38 16.80 -8.71 5.15
C ARG A 38 17.35 -8.90 6.57
N LYS A 39 17.16 -7.92 7.46
CA LYS A 39 17.68 -7.99 8.84
C LYS A 39 16.88 -8.96 9.72
N VAL A 40 15.56 -9.00 9.56
CA VAL A 40 14.66 -9.76 10.44
C VAL A 40 14.50 -11.21 10.00
N ALA A 41 14.33 -11.46 8.70
CA ALA A 41 14.02 -12.79 8.18
C ALA A 41 15.25 -13.52 7.60
N LEU A 42 16.18 -12.78 6.98
CA LEU A 42 17.35 -13.35 6.28
C LEU A 42 18.68 -13.11 7.02
N GLY A 43 18.64 -12.43 8.16
CA GLY A 43 19.82 -12.11 8.96
C GLY A 43 20.36 -13.33 9.70
N PRO A 44 21.61 -13.28 10.19
CA PRO A 44 22.13 -14.33 11.04
C PRO A 44 21.30 -14.43 12.33
N ALA A 45 21.05 -15.65 12.79
CA ALA A 45 20.37 -15.87 14.06
C ALA A 45 21.13 -15.15 15.19
N SER A 46 20.40 -14.45 16.07
CA SER A 46 21.04 -13.67 17.13
C SER A 46 21.87 -14.57 18.04
N ILE A 47 23.10 -14.12 18.32
CA ILE A 47 24.07 -14.82 19.18
C ILE A 47 23.52 -14.80 20.61
N GLY A 48 22.75 -15.82 20.98
CA GLY A 48 22.14 -15.94 22.31
C GLY A 48 20.76 -16.56 22.36
N VAL A 49 20.07 -16.77 21.23
CA VAL A 49 18.76 -17.45 21.22
C VAL A 49 18.93 -18.94 21.46
N ARG A 50 18.99 -19.35 22.73
CA ARG A 50 18.92 -20.77 23.16
C ARG A 50 17.50 -21.35 23.12
N PHE A 51 16.50 -20.56 22.75
CA PHE A 51 15.10 -20.97 22.73
C PHE A 51 14.73 -21.57 21.38
N LYS A 52 14.20 -22.80 21.40
CA LYS A 52 13.62 -23.45 20.23
C LYS A 52 12.37 -22.66 19.81
N ILE A 53 12.49 -21.89 18.73
CA ILE A 53 11.34 -21.18 18.14
C ILE A 53 10.36 -22.23 17.63
N ARG A 54 9.08 -22.11 18.01
CA ARG A 54 8.01 -22.98 17.50
C ARG A 54 7.54 -22.46 16.16
N ASP A 55 7.26 -23.39 15.26
CA ASP A 55 6.65 -23.07 13.97
C ASP A 55 5.22 -22.54 14.13
N VAL A 56 4.77 -21.87 13.07
CA VAL A 56 3.44 -21.26 13.00
C VAL A 56 2.36 -22.32 13.15
N ASN A 57 1.44 -22.10 14.09
CA ASN A 57 0.33 -23.02 14.32
C ASN A 57 -0.87 -22.71 13.40
N ALA A 58 -1.77 -23.67 13.19
CA ALA A 58 -2.96 -23.52 12.35
C ALA A 58 -3.83 -22.31 12.75
N ARG A 59 -3.93 -22.00 14.04
CA ARG A 59 -4.64 -20.81 14.53
C ARG A 59 -4.01 -19.49 14.05
N GLU A 60 -2.69 -19.41 14.04
CA GLU A 60 -1.95 -18.23 13.57
C GLU A 60 -2.01 -18.12 12.04
N LEU A 61 -2.00 -19.26 11.35
CA LEU A 61 -2.17 -19.25 9.90
C LEU A 61 -3.57 -18.75 9.49
N VAL A 62 -4.63 -19.20 10.16
CA VAL A 62 -6.01 -18.78 9.87
C VAL A 62 -6.24 -17.29 10.13
N THR A 63 -5.47 -16.63 10.99
CA THR A 63 -5.60 -15.17 11.17
C THR A 63 -4.86 -14.38 10.09
N ILE A 64 -3.73 -14.88 9.58
CA ILE A 64 -2.92 -14.21 8.55
C ILE A 64 -3.52 -14.43 7.15
N LEU A 65 -4.06 -15.62 6.88
CA LEU A 65 -4.48 -16.05 5.55
C LEU A 65 -5.59 -15.19 4.94
N PRO A 66 -6.65 -14.76 5.67
CA PRO A 66 -7.66 -13.86 5.14
C PRO A 66 -7.09 -12.51 4.69
N LEU A 67 -6.13 -11.97 5.45
CA LEU A 67 -5.46 -10.72 5.09
C LEU A 67 -4.61 -10.90 3.83
N ALA A 68 -3.86 -12.01 3.73
CA ALA A 68 -3.09 -12.32 2.54
C ALA A 68 -3.97 -12.47 1.30
N VAL A 69 -5.10 -13.18 1.42
CA VAL A 69 -6.09 -13.32 0.34
C VAL A 69 -6.64 -11.96 -0.05
N PHE A 70 -6.97 -11.09 0.90
CA PHE A 70 -7.49 -9.76 0.62
C PHE A 70 -6.46 -8.88 -0.11
N VAL A 71 -5.20 -8.90 0.31
CA VAL A 71 -4.10 -8.17 -0.36
C VAL A 71 -3.91 -8.67 -1.79
N LEU A 72 -3.92 -9.99 -2.00
CA LEU A 72 -3.81 -10.57 -3.35
C LEU A 72 -5.02 -10.21 -4.22
N TRP A 73 -6.23 -10.31 -3.68
CA TRP A 73 -7.45 -9.98 -4.41
C TRP A 73 -7.48 -8.51 -4.82
N ALA A 74 -7.23 -7.59 -3.88
CA ALA A 74 -7.17 -6.16 -4.17
C ALA A 74 -6.03 -5.80 -5.13
N GLY A 75 -4.91 -6.54 -5.10
CA GLY A 75 -3.79 -6.36 -6.00
C GLY A 75 -4.05 -6.83 -7.43
N LEU A 76 -4.64 -8.02 -7.61
CA LEU A 76 -4.90 -8.60 -8.93
C LEU A 76 -6.17 -8.02 -9.58
N TYR A 77 -7.21 -7.77 -8.79
CA TYR A 77 -8.50 -7.28 -9.27
C TYR A 77 -9.02 -6.12 -8.42
N PRO A 78 -8.46 -4.90 -8.58
CA PRO A 78 -8.84 -3.71 -7.82
C PRO A 78 -10.21 -3.12 -8.21
N LYS A 79 -10.77 -3.53 -9.36
CA LYS A 79 -12.00 -2.94 -9.94
C LYS A 79 -13.20 -2.89 -8.98
N PRO A 80 -13.52 -3.92 -8.18
CA PRO A 80 -14.64 -3.87 -7.25
C PRO A 80 -14.52 -2.72 -6.26
N PHE A 81 -13.33 -2.54 -5.68
CA PHE A 81 -13.05 -1.46 -4.74
C PHE A 81 -13.18 -0.09 -5.42
N LEU A 82 -12.62 0.07 -6.62
CA LEU A 82 -12.69 1.31 -7.39
C LEU A 82 -14.12 1.66 -7.81
N ASN A 83 -14.94 0.67 -8.15
CA ASN A 83 -16.33 0.88 -8.53
C ASN A 83 -17.20 1.32 -7.34
N ILE A 84 -16.88 0.85 -6.12
CA ILE A 84 -17.58 1.28 -4.91
C ILE A 84 -17.28 2.75 -4.59
N ILE A 85 -16.01 3.17 -4.67
CA ILE A 85 -15.63 4.56 -4.34
C ILE A 85 -15.87 5.56 -5.48
N GLY A 86 -15.89 5.10 -6.73
CA GLY A 86 -15.94 5.93 -7.93
C GLY A 86 -17.10 6.94 -7.97
N PRO A 87 -18.35 6.54 -7.72
CA PRO A 87 -19.49 7.46 -7.70
C PRO A 87 -19.33 8.58 -6.66
N SER A 88 -18.92 8.24 -5.44
CA SER A 88 -18.71 9.20 -4.36
C SER A 88 -17.59 10.20 -4.70
N VAL A 89 -16.47 9.72 -5.26
CA VAL A 89 -15.36 10.59 -5.69
C VAL A 89 -15.79 11.52 -6.83
N ARG A 90 -16.56 11.03 -7.80
CA ARG A 90 -17.09 11.88 -8.88
C ARG A 90 -18.00 12.97 -8.35
N HIS A 91 -18.87 12.64 -7.40
CA HIS A 91 -19.76 13.63 -6.78
C HIS A 91 -18.96 14.70 -6.03
N LEU A 92 -17.94 14.31 -5.26
CA LEU A 92 -17.05 15.24 -4.57
C LEU A 92 -16.33 16.17 -5.57
N LEU A 93 -15.81 15.63 -6.67
CA LEU A 93 -15.18 16.44 -7.71
C LEU A 93 -16.16 17.44 -8.32
N THR A 94 -17.41 17.06 -8.60
CA THR A 94 -18.41 18.01 -9.11
C THR A 94 -18.69 19.15 -8.13
N GLN A 95 -18.77 18.86 -6.83
CA GLN A 95 -19.01 19.87 -5.80
C GLN A 95 -17.84 20.85 -5.63
N VAL A 96 -16.60 20.35 -5.65
CA VAL A 96 -15.41 21.20 -5.53
C VAL A 96 -15.28 22.13 -6.73
N HIS A 97 -15.48 21.62 -7.95
CA HIS A 97 -15.42 22.46 -9.15
C HIS A 97 -16.60 23.45 -9.24
N SER A 98 -17.81 23.06 -8.82
CA SER A 98 -18.96 23.97 -8.82
C SER A 98 -18.83 25.09 -7.79
N ASN A 99 -18.21 24.80 -6.64
CA ASN A 99 -18.02 25.79 -5.57
C ASN A 99 -16.77 26.67 -5.79
N GLY A 100 -15.82 26.20 -6.62
CA GLY A 100 -14.61 26.94 -7.01
C GLY A 100 -14.79 27.88 -8.22
N GLY A 101 -15.90 27.77 -8.97
CA GLY A 101 -16.23 28.63 -10.12
C GLY A 101 -17.06 29.87 -9.78
N GLY A 102 -17.06 30.29 -8.51
CA GLY A 102 -17.86 31.39 -7.98
C GLY A 102 -17.13 32.71 -7.77
N GLN A 103 -16.01 32.96 -8.49
CA GLN A 103 -15.42 34.28 -8.74
C GLN A 103 -14.69 34.28 -10.09
#